data_AF-A0AAF0DUH3-F1
#
_entry.id   AF-A0AAF0DUH3-F1
#
_cell.length_a   1.000
_cell.length_b   1.000
_cell.length_c   1.000
_cell.angle_alpha   90.00
_cell.angle_beta   90.00
_cell.angle_gamma   90.00
#
_symmetry.space_group_name_H-M   'P 1'
#
loop_
_entity.id
_entity.type
_entity.pdbx_description
1 polymer ?
#
loop_
_entity_poly.entity_id
_entity_poly.type
_entity_poly.pdbx_seq_one_letter_code
_entity_poly.pdbx_strand_id
1 'polypeptide(L)'
;MEMAPTEPIGARPVETQLPYTDALPYYDREIDTIPNMRELVDQEIEAEKKRLNYDPQTLLPPAHAVSALLAEELARAERGEKLEALDTQRYQLDAPAQGLKAPEEAWEQSVRNAEVQLAHMDGRLKNIELLRRYGPNVWRLHNYDQESMLQLQTQAGKTVEETTTEVNRARKEAQLAIGDKLSTLESRWAALVSKNLSIRAANLTAAAEIEEYQQRARQVEHELAQLDAASA
;
A
#
# COMPACT_ATOMS: atom_id res chain seq x y z
N MET A 1 45.04 -15.92 -12.53
CA MET A 1 43.87 -16.47 -11.82
C MET A 1 43.49 -15.43 -10.79
N GLU A 2 42.80 -14.40 -11.25
CA GLU A 2 42.41 -13.25 -10.44
C GLU A 2 40.90 -13.34 -10.31
N MET A 3 40.43 -13.76 -9.13
CA MET A 3 39.02 -13.93 -8.87
C MET A 3 38.39 -12.55 -8.67
N ALA A 4 37.39 -12.24 -9.48
CA ALA A 4 36.55 -11.07 -9.30
C ALA A 4 35.92 -11.08 -7.89
N PRO A 5 35.83 -9.93 -7.20
CA PRO A 5 35.21 -9.87 -5.90
C PRO A 5 33.72 -10.16 -6.04
N THR A 6 33.27 -11.24 -5.40
CA THR A 6 31.85 -11.56 -5.24
C THR A 6 31.23 -10.54 -4.29
N GLU A 7 30.53 -9.55 -4.83
CA GLU A 7 29.68 -8.69 -4.02
C GLU A 7 28.58 -9.54 -3.35
N PRO A 8 28.30 -9.32 -2.05
CA PRO A 8 27.26 -10.06 -1.36
C PRO A 8 25.89 -9.71 -1.95
N ILE A 9 25.30 -10.68 -2.64
CA ILE A 9 23.91 -10.66 -3.08
C ILE A 9 23.02 -10.50 -1.84
N GLY A 10 22.30 -9.37 -1.78
CA GLY A 10 21.34 -9.09 -0.73
C GLY A 10 21.91 -8.20 0.38
N ALA A 11 22.21 -6.94 0.04
CA ALA A 11 22.05 -5.88 1.02
C ALA A 11 20.61 -5.96 1.52
N ARG A 12 20.41 -6.49 2.74
CA ARG A 12 19.13 -6.34 3.45
C ARG A 12 18.80 -4.85 3.39
N PRO A 13 17.55 -4.46 3.05
CA PRO A 13 17.18 -3.05 3.16
C PRO A 13 17.59 -2.64 4.57
N VAL A 14 18.43 -1.61 4.66
CA VAL A 14 18.79 -0.99 5.93
C VAL A 14 17.48 -0.84 6.67
N GLU A 15 17.35 -1.46 7.86
CA GLU A 15 16.22 -1.21 8.75
C GLU A 15 16.35 0.26 9.16
N THR A 16 15.92 1.15 8.27
CA THR A 16 15.61 2.52 8.61
C THR A 16 14.46 2.41 9.57
N GLN A 17 14.79 2.43 10.86
CA GLN A 17 13.83 2.76 11.90
C GLN A 17 13.28 4.13 11.56
N LEU A 18 12.20 4.14 10.78
CA LEU A 18 11.47 5.35 10.48
C LEU A 18 11.09 5.94 11.85
N PRO A 19 11.33 7.25 12.06
CA PRO A 19 10.91 7.91 13.29
C PRO A 19 9.43 7.59 13.52
N TYR A 20 9.07 7.26 14.75
CA TYR A 20 7.68 6.97 15.12
C TYR A 20 6.81 8.15 14.70
N THR A 21 6.08 8.01 13.60
CA THR A 21 5.17 9.03 13.11
C THR A 21 3.95 9.00 14.00
N ASP A 22 3.86 9.98 14.90
CA ASP A 22 2.76 10.10 15.86
C ASP A 22 1.55 10.75 15.20
N ALA A 23 0.81 9.97 14.42
CA ALA A 23 -0.51 10.34 13.90
C ALA A 23 -1.56 9.40 14.52
N LEU A 24 -2.72 9.94 14.93
CA LEU A 24 -3.77 9.17 15.61
C LEU A 24 -5.03 9.01 14.73
N PRO A 25 -5.05 8.14 13.71
CA PRO A 25 -6.19 7.98 12.78
C PRO A 25 -7.58 7.81 13.43
N TYR A 26 -7.68 7.14 14.59
CA TYR A 26 -8.97 6.94 15.25
C TYR A 26 -9.47 8.16 16.05
N TYR A 27 -8.58 9.09 16.38
CA TYR A 27 -8.87 10.32 17.13
C TYR A 27 -8.92 11.56 16.21
N ASP A 28 -7.91 11.71 15.34
CA ASP A 28 -7.75 12.81 14.39
C ASP A 28 -8.71 12.66 13.19
N ARG A 29 -9.95 13.14 13.34
CA ARG A 29 -10.98 13.08 12.28
C ARG A 29 -11.02 14.30 11.39
N GLU A 30 -10.13 15.26 11.61
CA GLU A 30 -10.14 16.56 10.91
C GLU A 30 -10.01 16.41 9.39
N ILE A 31 -9.29 15.39 8.94
CA ILE A 31 -9.11 15.09 7.51
C ILE A 31 -10.41 14.66 6.83
N ASP A 32 -11.36 14.14 7.61
CA ASP A 32 -12.67 13.70 7.14
C ASP A 32 -13.77 14.73 7.39
N THR A 33 -13.64 15.54 8.45
CA THR A 33 -14.65 16.52 8.86
C THR A 33 -14.50 17.87 8.17
N ILE A 34 -13.27 18.31 7.88
CA ILE A 34 -13.01 19.59 7.23
C ILE A 34 -13.02 19.37 5.71
N PRO A 35 -13.91 20.04 4.95
CA PRO A 35 -13.94 19.90 3.50
C PRO A 35 -12.63 20.40 2.89
N ASN A 36 -12.18 19.72 1.83
CA ASN A 36 -10.97 20.03 1.05
C ASN A 36 -9.63 19.91 1.81
N MET A 37 -9.61 19.43 3.06
CA MET A 37 -8.36 19.29 3.81
C MET A 37 -7.41 18.26 3.19
N ARG A 38 -7.94 17.14 2.68
CA ARG A 38 -7.17 16.13 1.92
C ARG A 38 -6.50 16.73 0.68
N GLU A 39 -7.24 17.50 -0.10
CA GLU A 39 -6.73 18.10 -1.33
C GLU A 39 -5.60 19.11 -1.04
N LEU A 40 -5.72 19.89 0.04
CA LEU A 40 -4.66 20.81 0.46
C LEU A 40 -3.40 20.06 0.89
N VAL A 41 -3.54 18.98 1.68
CA VAL A 41 -2.42 18.13 2.09
C VAL A 41 -1.75 17.49 0.87
N ASP A 42 -2.53 16.97 -0.08
CA ASP A 42 -2.02 16.37 -1.31
C ASP A 42 -1.25 17.40 -2.17
N GLN A 43 -1.72 18.64 -2.26
CA GLN A 43 -1.02 19.71 -2.97
C GLN A 43 0.35 20.03 -2.35
N GLU A 44 0.43 20.09 -1.02
CA GLU A 44 1.69 20.31 -0.31
C GLU A 44 2.65 19.12 -0.50
N ILE A 45 2.13 17.89 -0.44
CA ILE A 45 2.92 16.67 -0.74
C ILE A 45 3.46 16.73 -2.17
N GLU A 46 2.65 17.14 -3.15
CA GLU A 46 3.10 17.29 -4.54
C GLU A 46 4.15 18.40 -4.71
N ALA A 47 4.01 19.51 -4.01
CA ALA A 47 4.99 20.59 -4.02
C ALA A 47 6.35 20.11 -3.49
N GLU A 48 6.36 19.35 -2.39
CA GLU A 48 7.57 18.74 -1.84
C GLU A 48 8.13 17.64 -2.76
N LYS A 49 7.28 16.79 -3.34
CA LYS A 49 7.72 15.78 -4.33
C LYS A 49 8.42 16.41 -5.53
N LYS A 50 7.99 17.60 -5.99
CA LYS A 50 8.65 18.33 -7.08
C LYS A 50 10.02 18.90 -6.67
N ARG A 51 10.21 19.21 -5.38
CA ARG A 51 11.49 19.69 -4.84
C ARG A 51 12.48 18.54 -4.61
N LEU A 52 11.97 17.36 -4.28
CA LEU A 52 12.77 16.16 -4.13
C LEU A 52 13.27 15.70 -5.50
N ASN A 53 14.59 15.62 -5.67
CA ASN A 53 15.19 15.00 -6.84
C ASN A 53 15.15 13.47 -6.68
N TYR A 54 13.95 12.91 -6.84
CA TYR A 54 13.66 11.49 -6.65
C TYR A 54 13.21 10.87 -7.98
N ASP A 55 13.95 9.86 -8.44
CA ASP A 55 13.54 9.05 -9.59
C ASP A 55 12.90 7.74 -9.09
N PRO A 56 11.59 7.53 -9.28
CA PRO A 56 10.90 6.30 -8.85
C PRO A 56 11.47 5.02 -9.47
N GLN A 57 12.19 5.12 -10.59
CA GLN A 57 12.81 3.94 -11.21
C GLN A 57 13.96 3.36 -10.37
N THR A 58 14.56 4.16 -9.49
CA THR A 58 15.65 3.72 -8.61
C THR A 58 15.19 2.81 -7.47
N LEU A 59 13.89 2.80 -7.12
CA LEU A 59 13.33 1.89 -6.11
C LEU A 59 12.86 0.55 -6.66
N LEU A 60 12.79 0.42 -8.00
CA LEU A 60 12.44 -0.84 -8.59
C LEU A 60 13.57 -1.84 -8.32
N PRO A 61 13.24 -3.08 -7.92
CA PRO A 61 14.25 -4.13 -7.85
C PRO A 61 14.91 -4.28 -9.24
N PRO A 62 16.18 -4.71 -9.29
CA PRO A 62 16.86 -4.93 -10.56
C PRO A 62 16.03 -5.86 -11.44
N ALA A 63 15.98 -5.56 -12.73
CA ALA A 63 15.24 -6.36 -13.70
C ALA A 63 15.67 -7.83 -13.58
N HIS A 64 14.68 -8.73 -13.46
CA HIS A 64 14.97 -10.15 -13.36
C HIS A 64 15.63 -10.61 -14.66
N ALA A 65 16.67 -11.44 -14.55
CA ALA A 65 17.34 -11.99 -15.71
C ALA A 65 16.35 -12.87 -16.48
N VAL A 66 15.97 -12.41 -17.66
CA VAL A 66 15.09 -13.13 -18.57
C VAL A 66 15.89 -14.23 -19.26
N SER A 67 15.35 -15.45 -19.32
CA SER A 67 15.99 -16.53 -20.09
C SER A 67 16.12 -16.15 -21.56
N ALA A 68 17.16 -16.63 -22.26
CA ALA A 68 17.40 -16.29 -23.67
C ALA A 68 16.17 -16.55 -24.56
N LEU A 69 15.47 -17.67 -24.34
CA LEU A 69 14.24 -18.01 -25.06
C LEU A 69 13.13 -16.98 -24.83
N LEU A 70 12.94 -16.54 -23.58
CA LEU A 70 11.91 -15.55 -23.28
C LEU A 70 12.28 -14.15 -23.80
N ALA A 71 13.58 -13.83 -23.87
CA ALA A 71 14.05 -12.58 -24.48
C ALA A 71 13.76 -12.54 -25.99
N GLU A 72 13.98 -13.65 -26.70
CA GLU A 72 13.63 -13.79 -28.12
C GLU A 72 12.11 -13.67 -28.34
N GLU A 73 11.32 -14.29 -27.48
CA GLU A 73 9.84 -14.22 -27.52
C GLU A 73 9.33 -12.80 -27.22
N LEU A 74 9.92 -12.10 -26.25
CA LEU A 74 9.61 -10.70 -25.96
C LEU A 74 9.95 -9.80 -27.16
N ALA A 75 11.14 -9.98 -27.76
CA ALA A 75 11.53 -9.23 -28.95
C ALA A 75 10.58 -9.52 -30.13
N ARG A 76 10.09 -10.76 -30.28
CA ARG A 76 9.05 -11.11 -31.27
C ARG A 76 7.73 -10.39 -30.97
N ALA A 77 7.29 -10.41 -29.72
CA ALA A 77 6.07 -9.74 -29.29
C ALA A 77 6.14 -8.21 -29.50
N GLU A 78 7.29 -7.60 -29.25
CA GLU A 78 7.55 -6.17 -29.54
C GLU A 78 7.41 -5.84 -31.02
N ARG A 79 7.80 -6.77 -31.91
CA ARG A 79 7.58 -6.66 -33.36
C ARG A 79 6.13 -6.91 -33.79
N GLY A 80 5.24 -7.32 -32.87
CA GLY A 80 3.84 -7.63 -33.16
C GLY A 80 3.64 -8.91 -33.99
N GLU A 81 4.68 -9.74 -34.11
CA GLU A 81 4.63 -11.01 -34.84
C GLU A 81 3.80 -12.03 -34.04
N LYS A 82 2.71 -12.52 -34.63
CA LYS A 82 1.87 -13.57 -34.02
C LYS A 82 2.63 -14.89 -33.98
N LEU A 83 2.54 -15.59 -32.85
CA LEU A 83 3.11 -16.92 -32.68
C LEU A 83 2.23 -17.97 -33.38
N GLU A 84 2.77 -18.61 -34.42
CA GLU A 84 2.18 -19.81 -35.02
C GLU A 84 2.69 -21.07 -34.29
N ALA A 85 2.27 -21.25 -33.04
CA ALA A 85 2.75 -22.35 -32.19
C ALA A 85 2.11 -23.72 -32.52
N LEU A 86 0.95 -23.74 -33.16
CA LEU A 86 0.14 -24.94 -33.29
C LEU A 86 -0.12 -25.26 -34.76
N ASP A 87 0.48 -26.36 -35.22
CA ASP A 87 0.13 -26.97 -36.49
C ASP A 87 -1.21 -27.73 -36.34
N THR A 88 -2.26 -27.16 -36.94
CA THR A 88 -3.60 -27.76 -36.99
C THR A 88 -3.77 -28.70 -38.18
N GLN A 89 -2.90 -28.63 -39.19
CA GLN A 89 -2.96 -29.47 -40.39
C GLN A 89 -2.65 -30.93 -40.07
N ARG A 90 -1.82 -31.16 -39.04
CA ARG A 90 -1.52 -32.51 -38.52
C ARG A 90 -2.77 -33.32 -38.14
N TYR A 91 -3.86 -32.67 -37.75
CA TYR A 91 -5.11 -33.34 -37.36
C TYR A 91 -6.16 -33.40 -38.48
N GLN A 92 -5.85 -32.83 -39.63
CA GLN A 92 -6.71 -32.85 -40.81
C GLN A 92 -6.32 -34.03 -41.70
N LEU A 93 -7.30 -34.66 -42.34
CA LEU A 93 -7.12 -35.83 -43.19
C LEU A 93 -7.34 -35.43 -44.65
N ASP A 94 -6.65 -34.39 -45.07
CA ASP A 94 -6.83 -33.80 -46.39
C ASP A 94 -6.08 -34.61 -47.46
N ALA A 95 -6.72 -34.77 -48.61
CA ALA A 95 -6.06 -35.27 -49.81
C ALA A 95 -5.00 -34.26 -50.28
N PRO A 96 -3.93 -34.71 -50.94
CA PRO A 96 -2.90 -33.79 -51.43
C PRO A 96 -3.51 -32.74 -52.37
N ALA A 97 -3.05 -31.48 -52.26
CA ALA A 97 -3.67 -30.32 -52.89
C ALA A 97 -3.85 -30.41 -54.42
N GLN A 98 -3.04 -31.24 -55.10
CA GLN A 98 -3.09 -31.46 -56.55
C GLN A 98 -3.96 -32.67 -56.96
N GLY A 99 -4.64 -33.30 -56.00
CA GLY A 99 -5.49 -34.47 -56.21
C GLY A 99 -4.76 -35.59 -56.95
N LEU A 100 -5.39 -36.15 -57.98
CA LEU A 100 -4.84 -37.24 -58.80
C LEU A 100 -3.53 -36.90 -59.53
N LYS A 101 -3.16 -35.61 -59.64
CA LYS A 101 -1.93 -35.17 -60.29
C LYS A 101 -0.76 -34.97 -59.31
N ALA A 102 -0.99 -35.19 -58.01
CA ALA A 102 0.04 -35.04 -57.00
C ALA A 102 1.14 -36.11 -57.13
N PRO A 103 2.40 -35.80 -56.75
CA PRO A 103 3.48 -36.79 -56.73
C PRO A 103 3.18 -37.92 -55.75
N GLU A 104 3.74 -39.10 -56.01
CA GLU A 104 3.58 -40.30 -55.17
C GLU A 104 3.95 -40.04 -53.71
N GLU A 105 5.02 -39.27 -53.47
CA GLU A 105 5.48 -38.88 -52.14
C GLU A 105 4.41 -38.13 -51.32
N ALA A 106 3.62 -37.26 -51.95
CA ALA A 106 2.56 -36.50 -51.29
C ALA A 106 1.39 -37.42 -50.88
N TRP A 107 1.09 -38.43 -51.70
CA TRP A 107 0.12 -39.46 -51.35
C TRP A 107 0.60 -40.35 -50.20
N GLU A 108 1.87 -40.76 -50.21
CA GLU A 108 2.45 -41.52 -49.09
C GLU A 108 2.42 -40.74 -47.77
N GLN A 109 2.64 -39.42 -47.81
CA GLN A 109 2.54 -38.57 -46.62
C GLN A 109 1.11 -38.50 -46.08
N SER A 110 0.11 -38.31 -46.95
CA SER A 110 -1.31 -38.34 -46.56
C SER A 110 -1.73 -39.70 -46.00
N VAL A 111 -1.26 -40.82 -46.58
CA VAL A 111 -1.54 -42.17 -46.05
C VAL A 111 -0.89 -42.37 -44.67
N ARG A 112 0.39 -41.99 -44.51
CA ARG A 112 1.08 -42.04 -43.22
C ARG A 112 0.36 -41.21 -42.16
N ASN A 113 -0.12 -40.00 -42.51
CA ASN A 113 -0.92 -39.19 -41.61
C ASN A 113 -2.23 -39.89 -41.21
N ALA A 114 -2.93 -40.52 -42.17
CA ALA A 114 -4.15 -41.27 -41.89
C ALA A 114 -3.91 -42.48 -40.97
N GLU A 115 -2.82 -43.22 -41.15
CA GLU A 115 -2.42 -44.32 -40.26
C GLU A 115 -2.14 -43.82 -38.83
N VAL A 116 -1.42 -42.70 -38.71
CA VAL A 116 -1.15 -42.05 -37.41
C VAL A 116 -2.45 -41.62 -36.73
N GLN A 117 -3.40 -41.05 -37.48
CA GLN A 117 -4.70 -40.65 -36.93
C GLN A 117 -5.53 -41.86 -36.48
N LEU A 118 -5.52 -42.95 -37.24
CA LEU A 118 -6.20 -44.19 -36.84
C LEU A 118 -5.66 -44.72 -35.51
N ALA A 119 -4.33 -44.77 -35.36
CA ALA A 119 -3.68 -45.18 -34.12
C ALA A 119 -4.02 -44.23 -32.95
N HIS A 120 -4.07 -42.92 -33.20
CA HIS A 120 -4.49 -41.95 -32.20
C HIS A 120 -5.96 -42.13 -31.79
N MET A 121 -6.86 -42.43 -32.73
CA MET A 121 -8.27 -42.72 -32.41
C MET A 121 -8.43 -43.98 -31.57
N ASP A 122 -7.66 -45.04 -31.84
CA ASP A 122 -7.65 -46.25 -31.01
C ASP A 122 -7.17 -45.94 -29.58
N GLY A 123 -6.09 -45.16 -29.43
CA GLY A 123 -5.63 -44.68 -28.13
C GLY A 123 -6.66 -43.81 -27.41
N ARG A 124 -7.33 -42.90 -28.15
CA ARG A 124 -8.40 -42.06 -27.62
C ARG A 124 -9.59 -42.88 -27.14
N LEU A 125 -9.99 -43.92 -27.87
CA LEU A 125 -11.08 -44.81 -27.47
C LEU A 125 -10.75 -45.49 -26.14
N LYS A 126 -9.55 -46.07 -26.02
CA LYS A 126 -9.06 -46.68 -24.76
C LYS A 126 -9.07 -45.69 -23.60
N ASN A 127 -8.62 -44.45 -23.84
CA ASN A 127 -8.64 -43.39 -22.82
C ASN A 127 -10.06 -43.00 -22.41
N ILE A 128 -11.00 -42.92 -23.36
CA ILE A 128 -12.41 -42.64 -23.07
C ILE A 128 -13.05 -43.77 -22.28
N GLU A 129 -12.72 -45.04 -22.58
CA GLU A 129 -13.19 -46.18 -21.80
C GLU A 129 -12.69 -46.14 -20.36
N LEU A 130 -11.41 -45.80 -20.15
CA LEU A 130 -10.85 -45.59 -18.81
C LEU A 130 -11.53 -44.43 -18.09
N LEU A 131 -11.75 -43.30 -18.78
CA LEU A 131 -12.44 -42.14 -18.22
C LEU A 131 -13.91 -42.47 -17.89
N ARG A 132 -14.60 -43.24 -18.73
CA ARG A 132 -15.97 -43.67 -18.46
C ARG A 132 -16.05 -44.54 -17.21
N ARG A 133 -15.04 -45.41 -16.99
CA ARG A 133 -14.99 -46.32 -15.84
C ARG A 133 -14.59 -45.61 -14.54
N TYR A 134 -13.57 -44.75 -14.57
CA TYR A 134 -12.97 -44.17 -13.36
C TYR A 134 -13.22 -42.68 -13.17
N GLY A 135 -13.54 -41.95 -14.24
CA GLY A 135 -13.72 -40.51 -14.25
C GLY A 135 -14.71 -39.99 -13.20
N PRO A 136 -15.93 -40.54 -13.06
CA PRO A 136 -16.87 -40.07 -12.05
C PRO A 136 -16.32 -40.18 -10.63
N ASN A 137 -15.58 -41.25 -10.31
CA ASN A 137 -15.03 -41.45 -8.97
C ASN A 137 -13.83 -40.54 -8.71
N VAL A 138 -12.93 -40.38 -9.69
CA VAL A 138 -11.79 -39.45 -9.59
C VAL A 138 -12.29 -38.02 -9.46
N TRP A 139 -13.33 -37.63 -10.19
CA TRP A 139 -13.90 -36.29 -10.11
C TRP A 139 -14.53 -36.01 -8.74
N ARG A 140 -15.21 -37.00 -8.15
CA ARG A 140 -15.74 -36.88 -6.78
C ARG A 140 -14.63 -36.73 -5.74
N LEU A 141 -13.54 -37.48 -5.88
CA LEU A 141 -12.38 -37.34 -5.00
C LEU A 141 -11.74 -35.96 -5.16
N HIS A 142 -11.57 -35.50 -6.40
CA HIS A 142 -11.03 -34.17 -6.68
C HIS A 142 -11.89 -33.07 -6.07
N ASN A 143 -13.22 -33.15 -6.19
CA ASN A 143 -14.12 -32.20 -5.54
C ASN A 143 -13.98 -32.23 -4.01
N TYR A 144 -13.85 -33.41 -3.40
CA TYR A 144 -13.61 -33.53 -1.96
C TYR A 144 -12.30 -32.86 -1.52
N ASP A 145 -11.21 -33.07 -2.26
CA ASP A 145 -9.93 -32.42 -2.00
C ASP A 145 -10.03 -30.90 -2.16
N GLN A 146 -10.73 -30.43 -3.19
CA GLN A 146 -10.98 -29.00 -3.41
C GLN A 146 -11.82 -28.38 -2.29
N GLU A 147 -12.85 -29.07 -1.80
CA GLU A 147 -13.64 -28.64 -0.65
C GLU A 147 -12.78 -28.53 0.62
N SER A 148 -11.87 -29.49 0.84
CA SER A 148 -10.93 -29.45 1.97
C SER A 148 -9.95 -28.27 1.84
N MET A 149 -9.39 -28.03 0.65
CA MET A 149 -8.51 -26.88 0.39
C MET A 149 -9.25 -25.55 0.60
N LEU A 150 -10.50 -25.46 0.15
CA LEU A 150 -11.34 -24.27 0.34
C LEU A 150 -11.58 -24.01 1.82
N GLN A 151 -11.88 -25.05 2.61
CA GLN A 151 -12.06 -24.94 4.06
C GLN A 151 -10.78 -24.45 4.75
N LEU A 152 -9.62 -24.99 4.39
CA LEU A 152 -8.33 -24.56 4.92
C LEU A 152 -8.07 -23.07 4.62
N GLN A 153 -8.26 -22.65 3.37
CA GLN A 153 -8.06 -21.26 2.96
C GLN A 153 -9.05 -20.31 3.65
N THR A 154 -10.30 -20.74 3.81
CA THR A 154 -11.34 -19.96 4.51
C THR A 154 -10.97 -19.79 5.99
N GLN A 155 -10.50 -20.86 6.63
CA GLN A 155 -10.08 -20.80 8.03
C GLN A 155 -8.86 -19.89 8.21
N ALA A 156 -7.87 -19.99 7.31
CA ALA A 156 -6.72 -19.10 7.33
C ALA A 156 -7.13 -17.63 7.14
N GLY A 157 -8.06 -17.36 6.22
CA GLY A 157 -8.64 -16.02 6.02
C GLY A 157 -9.29 -15.49 7.30
N LYS A 158 -10.13 -16.29 7.96
CA LYS A 158 -10.78 -15.93 9.23
C LYS A 158 -9.76 -15.62 10.33
N THR A 159 -8.73 -16.43 10.48
CA THR A 159 -7.68 -16.18 11.49
C THR A 159 -6.92 -14.88 11.21
N VAL A 160 -6.65 -14.55 9.95
CA VAL A 160 -6.03 -13.26 9.57
C VAL A 160 -6.98 -12.09 9.87
N GLU A 161 -8.27 -12.25 9.60
CA GLU A 161 -9.29 -11.23 9.94
C GLU A 161 -9.38 -11.02 11.45
N GLU A 162 -9.45 -12.10 12.24
CA GLU A 162 -9.48 -12.05 13.71
C GLU A 162 -8.25 -11.33 14.27
N THR A 163 -7.05 -11.73 13.87
CA THR A 163 -5.80 -11.08 14.32
C THR A 163 -5.74 -9.61 13.89
N THR A 164 -6.18 -9.28 12.68
CA THR A 164 -6.24 -7.90 12.18
C THR A 164 -7.23 -7.06 13.00
N THR A 165 -8.40 -7.61 13.31
CA THR A 165 -9.42 -6.91 14.12
C THR A 165 -8.98 -6.71 15.56
N GLU A 166 -8.27 -7.68 16.15
CA GLU A 166 -7.67 -7.57 17.48
C GLU A 166 -6.62 -6.46 17.52
N VAL A 167 -5.71 -6.43 16.55
CA VAL A 167 -4.70 -5.36 16.41
C VAL A 167 -5.36 -4.00 16.23
N ASN A 168 -6.37 -3.90 15.36
CA ASN A 168 -7.09 -2.64 15.14
C ASN A 168 -7.85 -2.18 16.40
N ARG A 169 -8.43 -3.12 17.15
CA ARG A 169 -9.08 -2.82 18.43
C ARG A 169 -8.07 -2.30 19.45
N ALA A 170 -6.96 -3.00 19.66
CA ALA A 170 -5.91 -2.56 20.57
C ALA A 170 -5.34 -1.19 20.18
N ARG A 171 -5.14 -0.96 18.87
CA ARG A 171 -4.71 0.34 18.33
C ARG A 171 -5.72 1.44 18.63
N LYS A 172 -7.02 1.17 18.43
CA LYS A 172 -8.09 2.13 18.72
C LYS A 172 -8.14 2.49 20.19
N GLU A 173 -8.08 1.50 21.09
CA GLU A 173 -8.07 1.71 22.54
C GLU A 173 -6.87 2.60 22.96
N ALA A 174 -5.67 2.30 22.46
CA ALA A 174 -4.47 3.08 22.76
C ALA A 174 -4.56 4.52 22.22
N GLN A 175 -5.01 4.71 20.99
CA GLN A 175 -5.12 6.04 20.38
C GLN A 175 -6.17 6.91 21.07
N LEU A 176 -7.32 6.35 21.43
CA LEU A 176 -8.35 7.11 22.17
C LEU A 176 -7.86 7.51 23.56
N ALA A 177 -7.18 6.61 24.28
CA ALA A 177 -6.62 6.93 25.59
C ALA A 177 -5.53 8.02 25.54
N ILE A 178 -4.73 8.07 24.47
CA ILE A 178 -3.75 9.15 24.24
C ILE A 178 -4.47 10.44 23.84
N GLY A 179 -5.46 10.36 22.94
CA GLY A 179 -6.27 11.51 22.52
C GLY A 179 -6.97 12.21 23.68
N ASP A 180 -7.55 11.44 24.61
CA ASP A 180 -8.15 12.00 25.82
C ASP A 180 -7.11 12.75 26.68
N LYS A 181 -5.89 12.20 26.82
CA LYS A 181 -4.79 12.90 27.51
C LYS A 181 -4.41 14.18 26.78
N LEU A 182 -4.33 14.17 25.45
CA LEU A 182 -4.05 15.37 24.66
C LEU A 182 -5.11 16.45 24.88
N SER A 183 -6.39 16.10 24.82
CA SER A 183 -7.50 17.03 25.12
C SER A 183 -7.42 17.65 26.52
N THR A 184 -7.07 16.84 27.54
CA THR A 184 -6.88 17.36 28.90
C THR A 184 -5.67 18.31 29.01
N LEU A 185 -4.57 18.00 28.32
CA LEU A 185 -3.38 18.84 28.31
C LEU A 185 -3.62 20.14 27.56
N GLU A 186 -4.35 20.10 26.44
CA GLU A 186 -4.76 21.27 25.67
C GLU A 186 -5.68 22.18 26.50
N SER A 187 -6.68 21.61 27.17
CA SER A 187 -7.58 22.35 28.06
C SER A 187 -6.81 23.00 29.22
N ARG A 188 -5.86 22.28 29.82
CA ARG A 188 -5.00 22.81 30.88
C ARG A 188 -4.09 23.92 30.35
N TRP A 189 -3.54 23.75 29.16
CA TRP A 189 -2.71 24.75 28.51
C TRP A 189 -3.52 26.02 28.25
N ALA A 190 -4.70 25.93 27.65
CA ALA A 190 -5.60 27.05 27.41
C ALA A 190 -5.98 27.77 28.72
N ALA A 191 -6.29 27.01 29.78
CA ALA A 191 -6.58 27.58 31.09
C ALA A 191 -5.37 28.31 31.70
N LEU A 192 -4.16 27.78 31.55
CA LEU A 192 -2.92 28.43 32.02
C LEU A 192 -2.62 29.71 31.23
N VAL A 193 -2.82 29.70 29.92
CA VAL A 193 -2.67 30.88 29.05
C VAL A 193 -3.66 31.97 29.48
N SER A 194 -4.94 31.62 29.62
CA SER A 194 -5.99 32.55 30.08
C SER A 194 -5.70 33.09 31.49
N LYS A 195 -5.23 32.23 32.41
CA LYS A 195 -4.83 32.65 33.76
C LYS A 195 -3.64 33.60 33.73
N ASN A 196 -2.63 33.33 32.90
CA ASN A 196 -1.47 34.21 32.77
C ASN A 196 -1.88 35.59 32.22
N LEU A 197 -2.79 35.60 31.24
CA LEU A 197 -3.35 36.83 30.69
C LEU A 197 -4.13 37.63 31.75
N SER A 198 -4.99 36.95 32.54
CA SER A 198 -5.74 37.57 33.63
C SER A 198 -4.83 38.15 34.71
N ILE A 199 -3.75 37.45 35.08
CA ILE A 199 -2.75 37.97 36.04
C ILE A 199 -2.05 39.20 35.47
N ARG A 200 -1.66 39.18 34.19
CA ARG A 200 -1.03 40.35 33.54
C ARG A 200 -1.97 41.55 33.52
N ALA A 201 -3.26 41.34 33.21
CA ALA A 201 -4.26 42.40 33.24
C ALA A 201 -4.45 42.98 34.66
N ALA A 202 -4.56 42.11 35.68
CA ALA A 202 -4.68 42.55 37.08
C ALA A 202 -3.44 43.29 37.58
N ASN A 203 -2.23 42.87 37.16
CA ASN A 203 -1.00 43.59 37.50
C ASN A 203 -0.96 44.98 36.85
N LEU A 204 -1.48 45.12 35.62
CA LEU A 204 -1.56 46.41 34.95
C LEU A 204 -2.54 47.36 35.66
N THR A 205 -3.72 46.87 36.06
CA THR A 205 -4.69 47.68 36.81
C THR A 205 -4.16 48.05 38.19
N ALA A 206 -3.55 47.11 38.91
CA ALA A 206 -2.96 47.38 40.22
C ALA A 206 -1.80 48.40 40.12
N ALA A 207 -0.99 48.34 39.06
CA ALA A 207 0.05 49.34 38.82
C ALA A 207 -0.53 50.75 38.59
N ALA A 208 -1.62 50.85 37.83
CA ALA A 208 -2.32 52.12 37.61
C ALA A 208 -2.96 52.67 38.90
N GLU A 209 -3.57 51.81 39.72
CA GLU A 209 -4.12 52.19 41.03
C GLU A 209 -3.02 52.67 41.98
N ILE A 210 -1.88 51.97 42.04
CA ILE A 210 -0.71 52.39 42.84
C ILE A 210 -0.21 53.77 42.39
N GLU A 211 -0.14 54.00 41.08
CA GLU A 211 0.25 55.31 40.55
C GLU A 211 -0.73 56.41 40.99
N GLU A 212 -2.04 56.16 40.92
CA GLU A 212 -3.06 57.09 41.39
C GLU A 212 -2.94 57.39 42.90
N TYR A 213 -2.77 56.36 43.73
CA TYR A 213 -2.58 56.54 45.17
C TYR A 213 -1.29 57.30 45.49
N GLN A 214 -0.20 57.05 44.77
CA GLN A 214 1.03 57.82 44.92
C GLN A 214 0.86 59.29 44.54
N GLN A 215 0.10 59.60 43.49
CA GLN A 215 -0.21 60.98 43.12
C GLN A 215 -1.02 61.68 44.20
N ARG A 216 -2.07 61.03 44.73
CA ARG A 216 -2.88 61.57 45.84
C ARG A 216 -2.06 61.78 47.11
N ALA A 217 -1.19 60.84 47.47
CA ALA A 217 -0.29 60.98 48.61
C ALA A 217 0.62 62.20 48.46
N ARG A 218 1.24 62.39 47.29
CA ARG A 218 2.05 63.59 46.98
C ARG A 218 1.24 64.88 47.06
N GLN A 219 -0.02 64.87 46.63
CA GLN A 219 -0.91 66.04 46.74
C GLN A 219 -1.17 66.40 48.20
N VAL A 220 -1.53 65.42 49.04
CA VAL A 220 -1.77 65.64 50.47
C VAL A 220 -0.49 66.09 51.19
N GLU A 221 0.67 65.49 50.89
CA GLU A 221 1.96 65.95 51.43
C GLU A 221 2.26 67.41 51.03
N HIS A 222 1.94 67.79 49.80
CA HIS A 222 2.09 69.17 49.33
C HIS A 222 1.13 70.12 50.05
N GLU A 223 -0.14 69.74 50.24
CA GLU A 223 -1.14 70.51 50.98
C GLU A 223 -0.76 70.70 52.46
N LEU A 224 -0.28 69.64 53.12
CA LEU A 224 0.24 69.71 54.48
C LEU A 224 1.44 70.66 54.57
N ALA A 225 2.40 70.55 53.64
CA ALA A 225 3.54 71.47 53.60
C ALA A 225 3.12 72.93 53.38
N GLN A 226 2.06 73.19 52.61
CA GLN A 226 1.50 74.53 52.46
C GLN A 226 0.82 75.05 53.74
N LEU A 227 0.10 74.19 54.48
CA LEU A 227 -0.53 74.54 55.76
C LEU A 227 0.50 74.78 56.88
N ASP A 228 1.55 73.98 56.93
CA ASP A 228 2.67 74.17 57.85
C ASP A 228 3.43 75.48 57.54
N ALA A 229 3.60 75.82 56.25
CA ALA A 229 4.17 77.10 55.83
C ALA A 229 3.25 78.32 56.10
N ALA A 230 1.93 78.13 56.20
CA ALA A 230 0.96 79.18 56.48
C ALA A 230 0.68 79.39 57.98
N SER A 231 1.12 78.46 58.84
CA SER A 231 0.97 78.51 60.30
C SER A 231 2.25 78.92 61.05
N ALA A 232 3.35 79.14 60.32
CA ALA A 232 4.60 79.75 60.80
C ALA A 232 4.66 81.24 60.43
#